data_AF-A0A9X1PHU8-F1
#
_entry.id   AF-A0A9X1PHU8-F1
#
_cell.length_a   1.000
_cell.length_b   1.000
_cell.length_c   1.000
_cell.angle_alpha   90.00
_cell.angle_beta   90.00
_cell.angle_gamma   90.00
#
_symmetry.space_group_name_H-M   'P 1'
#
loop_
_entity.id
_entity.type
_entity.pdbx_description
1 polymer ?
#
loop_
_entity_poly.entity_id
_entity_poly.type
_entity_poly.pdbx_seq_one_letter_code
_entity_poly.pdbx_strand_id
1 'polypeptide(L)'
;MKTLIYACMAINIGAAVFLLFSIFSSGQDSGGRAMVLLPILLLIGCAVVSYFLMNSGHTGWALVVSGFPVVILAYLAFISFT
;
A
#
# COMPACT_ATOMS: atom_id res chain seq x y z
N MET A 1 -2.45 -17.19 9.04
CA MET A 1 -1.83 -16.66 7.80
C MET A 1 -2.76 -15.71 7.04
N LYS A 2 -3.99 -16.12 6.69
CA LYS A 2 -4.98 -15.26 6.02
C LYS A 2 -5.26 -13.94 6.76
N THR A 3 -5.40 -13.98 8.08
CA THR A 3 -5.59 -12.77 8.92
C THR A 3 -4.46 -11.75 8.77
N LEU A 4 -3.20 -12.21 8.69
CA LEU A 4 -2.04 -11.34 8.50
C LEU A 4 -2.07 -10.67 7.13
N ILE A 5 -2.41 -11.42 6.09
CA ILE A 5 -2.54 -10.90 4.72
C ILE A 5 -3.63 -9.82 4.66
N TYR A 6 -4.79 -10.07 5.28
CA TYR A 6 -5.85 -9.06 5.38
C TYR A 6 -5.42 -7.80 6.14
N ALA A 7 -4.65 -7.95 7.22
CA ALA A 7 -4.09 -6.81 7.94
C ALA A 7 -3.13 -6.00 7.04
N CYS A 8 -2.25 -6.66 6.30
CA CYS A 8 -1.35 -6.00 5.35
C CYS A 8 -2.12 -5.28 4.23
N MET A 9 -3.16 -5.92 3.68
CA MET A 9 -4.05 -5.29 2.69
C MET A 9 -4.73 -4.04 3.25
N ALA A 10 -5.22 -4.08 4.49
CA ALA A 10 -5.86 -2.94 5.14
C ALA A 10 -4.87 -1.77 5.33
N ILE A 11 -3.62 -2.05 5.71
CA ILE A 11 -2.57 -1.03 5.82
C ILE A 11 -2.28 -0.41 4.45
N ASN A 12 -2.14 -1.22 3.39
CA ASN A 12 -1.91 -0.71 2.04
C ASN A 12 -3.05 0.19 1.56
N ILE A 13 -4.30 -0.20 1.79
CA ILE A 13 -5.47 0.64 1.45
C ILE A 13 -5.47 1.92 2.29
N GLY A 14 -5.20 1.82 3.59
CA GLY A 14 -5.11 2.99 4.48
C GLY A 14 -4.03 3.99 4.01
N ALA A 15 -2.86 3.49 3.63
CA ALA A 15 -1.78 4.30 3.08
C ALA A 15 -2.15 4.93 1.73
N ALA A 16 -2.82 4.18 0.85
CA ALA A 16 -3.31 4.72 -0.42
C ALA A 16 -4.33 5.86 -0.21
N VAL A 17 -5.25 5.70 0.75
CA VAL A 17 -6.22 6.74 1.14
C VAL A 17 -5.51 7.96 1.73
N PHE A 18 -4.52 7.75 2.60
CA PHE A 18 -3.72 8.85 3.15
C PHE A 18 -3.00 9.64 2.06
N LEU A 19 -2.33 8.96 1.14
CA LEU A 19 -1.67 9.59 -0.01
C LEU A 19 -2.67 10.33 -0.89
N LEU A 20 -3.87 9.78 -1.11
CA LEU A 20 -4.93 10.45 -1.86
C LEU A 20 -5.34 11.77 -1.20
N PHE A 21 -5.51 11.80 0.12
CA PHE A 21 -5.81 13.04 0.84
C PHE A 21 -4.65 14.05 0.76
N SER A 22 -3.40 13.57 0.79
CA SER A 22 -2.23 14.45 0.66
C SER A 22 -2.18 15.19 -0.68
N ILE A 23 -2.70 14.61 -1.76
CA ILE A 23 -2.80 15.27 -3.09
C ILE A 23 -3.67 16.53 -3.00
N PHE A 24 -4.72 16.52 -2.19
CA PHE A 24 -5.65 17.64 -2.06
C PHE A 24 -5.16 18.69 -1.05
N SER A 25 -4.35 18.31 -0.06
CA SER A 25 -3.95 19.21 1.03
C SER A 25 -2.58 19.88 0.83
N SER A 26 -1.70 19.32 0.00
CA SER A 26 -0.27 19.70 -0.05
C SER A 26 0.08 20.88 -0.97
N GLY A 27 -0.90 21.48 -1.66
CA GLY A 27 -0.63 22.57 -2.60
C GLY A 27 0.27 22.19 -3.79
N GLN A 28 0.48 20.88 -4.02
CA GLN A 28 1.34 20.36 -5.07
C GLN A 28 0.90 20.82 -6.46
N ASP A 29 1.89 21.06 -7.32
CA ASP A 29 1.72 21.27 -8.75
C ASP A 29 1.25 19.98 -9.45
N SER A 30 0.82 20.09 -10.71
CA SER A 30 0.29 18.94 -11.45
C SER A 30 1.31 17.80 -11.60
N GLY A 31 2.60 18.13 -11.65
CA GLY A 31 3.69 17.15 -11.69
C GLY A 31 3.79 16.36 -10.39
N GLY A 32 3.83 17.04 -9.24
CA GLY A 32 3.87 16.41 -7.92
C GLY A 32 2.67 15.49 -7.67
N ARG A 33 1.47 15.92 -8.07
CA ARG A 33 0.25 15.09 -7.92
C ARG A 33 0.31 13.80 -8.73
N ALA A 34 0.84 13.86 -9.96
CA ALA A 34 1.01 12.67 -10.80
C ALA A 34 2.00 11.66 -10.19
N MET A 35 3.07 12.14 -9.55
CA MET A 35 4.05 11.29 -8.87
C MET A 35 3.46 10.55 -7.66
N VAL A 36 2.50 11.14 -6.96
CA VAL A 36 1.80 10.50 -5.82
C VAL A 36 0.70 9.54 -6.29
N LEU A 37 0.17 9.70 -7.50
CA LEU A 37 -0.85 8.80 -8.04
C LEU A 37 -0.34 7.37 -8.29
N LEU A 38 0.89 7.23 -8.80
CA LEU A 38 1.51 5.94 -9.07
C LEU A 38 1.58 5.02 -7.83
N PRO A 39 2.13 5.47 -6.67
CA PRO A 39 2.15 4.63 -5.47
C PRO A 39 0.75 4.34 -4.92
N ILE A 40 -0.24 5.24 -5.06
CA ILE A 40 -1.64 4.95 -4.71
C ILE A 40 -2.16 3.75 -5.51
N LEU A 41 -1.98 3.79 -6.84
CA LEU A 41 -2.40 2.69 -7.72
C LEU A 41 -1.66 1.38 -7.41
N LEU A 42 -0.36 1.46 -7.12
CA LEU A 42 0.44 0.30 -6.74
C LEU A 42 -0.08 -0.35 -5.45
N LEU A 43 -0.34 0.45 -4.41
CA LEU A 43 -0.83 -0.05 -3.12
C LEU A 43 -2.21 -0.73 -3.25
N ILE A 44 -3.12 -0.10 -4.00
CA ILE A 44 -4.44 -0.68 -4.29
C ILE A 44 -4.28 -1.96 -5.12
N GLY A 45 -3.43 -1.94 -6.15
CA GLY A 45 -3.12 -3.09 -6.98
C GLY A 45 -2.59 -4.27 -6.18
N CYS A 46 -1.63 -4.02 -5.27
CA CYS A 46 -1.11 -5.03 -4.35
C CYS A 46 -2.20 -5.63 -3.46
N ALA A 47 -3.13 -4.82 -2.94
CA ALA A 47 -4.24 -5.34 -2.15
C ALA A 47 -5.18 -6.24 -2.98
N VAL A 48 -5.55 -5.79 -4.18
CA VAL A 48 -6.42 -6.53 -5.10
C VAL A 48 -5.77 -7.85 -5.54
N VAL A 49 -4.52 -7.80 -5.99
CA VAL A 49 -3.76 -9.00 -6.41
C VAL A 49 -3.61 -9.99 -5.25
N SER A 50 -3.36 -9.50 -4.03
CA SER A 50 -3.25 -10.36 -2.84
C SER A 50 -4.56 -11.09 -2.54
N TYR A 51 -5.71 -10.43 -2.73
CA TYR A 51 -7.02 -11.06 -2.58
C TYR A 51 -7.23 -12.19 -3.59
N PHE A 52 -6.90 -11.96 -4.87
CA PHE A 52 -6.99 -12.98 -5.91
C PHE A 52 -6.03 -14.16 -5.64
N LEU A 53 -4.78 -13.87 -5.27
CA LEU A 53 -3.80 -14.91 -4.93
C LEU A 53 -4.24 -15.75 -3.74
N MET A 54 -4.89 -15.15 -2.73
CA MET A 54 -5.48 -15.87 -1.61
C MET A 54 -6.60 -16.81 -2.05
N ASN A 55 -7.48 -16.35 -2.95
CA ASN A 55 -8.60 -17.14 -3.45
C ASN A 55 -8.15 -18.26 -4.39
N SER A 56 -7.03 -18.09 -5.09
CA SER A 56 -6.39 -19.13 -5.92
C SER A 56 -5.50 -20.09 -5.12
N GLY A 57 -5.44 -19.98 -3.78
CA GLY A 57 -4.65 -20.87 -2.92
C GLY A 57 -3.17 -20.50 -2.77
N HIS A 58 -2.68 -19.48 -3.46
CA HIS A 58 -1.28 -19.01 -3.41
C HIS A 58 -1.02 -18.10 -2.20
N THR A 59 -1.26 -18.63 -1.00
CA THR A 59 -1.22 -17.86 0.26
C THR A 59 0.15 -17.24 0.55
N GLY A 60 1.26 -17.91 0.19
CA GLY A 60 2.61 -17.37 0.36
C GLY A 60 2.87 -16.13 -0.52
N TRP A 61 2.46 -16.18 -1.80
CA TRP A 61 2.59 -15.04 -2.71
C TRP A 61 1.67 -13.88 -2.31
N ALA A 62 0.46 -14.18 -1.84
CA ALA A 62 -0.43 -13.16 -1.30
C ALA A 62 0.19 -12.42 -0.09
N LEU A 63 0.94 -13.13 0.77
CA LEU A 63 1.67 -12.50 1.87
C LEU A 63 2.82 -11.61 1.38
N VAL A 64 3.58 -12.05 0.38
CA VAL A 64 4.67 -11.24 -0.18
C VAL A 64 4.14 -9.97 -0.82
N VAL A 65 3.11 -10.09 -1.67
CA VAL A 65 2.54 -8.95 -2.41
C VAL A 65 1.86 -7.93 -1.48
N SER A 66 1.17 -8.39 -0.43
CA SER A 66 0.55 -7.49 0.55
C SER A 66 1.55 -6.97 1.59
N GLY A 67 2.50 -7.77 2.04
CA GLY A 67 3.38 -7.47 3.16
C GLY A 67 4.60 -6.63 2.80
N PHE A 68 5.16 -6.77 1.60
CA PHE A 68 6.35 -6.03 1.20
C PHE A 68 6.15 -4.50 1.23
N PRO A 69 5.05 -3.93 0.70
CA PRO A 69 4.80 -2.50 0.83
C PRO A 69 4.67 -2.04 2.29
N VAL A 70 4.06 -2.86 3.16
CA VAL A 70 3.92 -2.55 4.59
C VAL A 70 5.28 -2.46 5.29
N VAL A 71 6.21 -3.37 4.98
CA VAL A 71 7.58 -3.31 5.52
C VAL A 71 8.29 -2.03 5.08
N ILE A 72 8.17 -1.66 3.80
CA ILE A 72 8.74 -0.41 3.30
C ILE A 72 8.12 0.79 4.03
N LEU A 73 6.80 0.85 4.16
CA LEU A 73 6.11 1.93 4.87
C LEU A 73 6.54 2.02 6.33
N ALA A 74 6.67 0.89 7.02
CA ALA A 74 7.13 0.84 8.40
C ALA A 74 8.58 1.34 8.54
N TYR A 75 9.45 0.96 7.61
CA TYR A 75 10.83 1.45 7.56
C TYR A 75 10.90 2.95 7.30
N LEU A 76 10.14 3.45 6.32
CA LEU A 76 10.06 4.88 6.00
C LEU A 76 9.50 5.69 7.18
N ALA A 77 8.50 5.16 7.87
CA ALA A 77 7.98 5.77 9.09
C ALA A 77 9.05 5.79 10.19
N PHE A 78 9.74 4.67 10.43
CA PHE A 78 10.79 4.57 11.44
C PHE A 78 11.88 5.63 11.23
N ILE A 79 12.44 5.75 10.03
CA ILE A 79 13.48 6.77 9.73
C ILE A 79 12.96 8.20 9.78
N SER A 80 11.64 8.42 9.69
CA SER A 80 11.06 9.76 9.78
C SER A 80 10.88 10.24 11.23
N PHE A 81 10.89 9.32 12.20
CA PHE A 81 10.72 9.60 13.63
C PHE A 81 12.02 9.52 14.44
N THR A 82 13.11 9.00 13.85
CA THR A 82 14.46 8.97 14.42
C THR A 82 15.33 10.06 13.83
#